data_AF-A0A7X1MB60-F1
#
_entry.id   AF-A0A7X1MB60-F1
#
_cell.length_a   1.000
_cell.length_b   1.000
_cell.length_c   1.000
_cell.angle_alpha   90.00
_cell.angle_beta   90.00
_cell.angle_gamma   90.00
#
_symmetry.space_group_name_H-M   'P 1'
#
loop_
_entity.id
_entity.type
_entity.pdbx_description
1 polymer ?
#
loop_
_entity_poly.entity_id
_entity_poly.type
_entity_poly.pdbx_seq_one_letter_code
_entity_poly.pdbx_strand_id
1 'polypeptide(L)'
;MDEQRSAPRSGAELPQTAPQLFALIGHTLQDPATATPLRGRVPARQAQNDRARLTDAFASAPVPALSRHDADQLLDLAVGPVFYRPFTTGQPMDPRFVRHLTAALADRPASPRADARPVARPSH
;
A
#
# COMPACT_ATOMS: atom_id res chain seq x y z
N MET A 1 -33.60 -17.36 -32.76
CA MET A 1 -33.70 -17.27 -31.29
C MET A 1 -32.33 -17.57 -30.76
N ASP A 2 -31.51 -16.52 -30.70
CA ASP A 2 -30.14 -16.54 -30.21
C ASP A 2 -30.13 -16.25 -28.72
N GLU A 3 -29.66 -17.19 -27.91
CA GLU A 3 -29.34 -16.95 -26.50
C GLU A 3 -27.95 -17.51 -26.19
N GLN A 4 -26.93 -17.00 -26.90
CA GLN A 4 -25.55 -17.11 -26.46
C GLN A 4 -25.34 -16.13 -25.31
N ARG A 5 -25.59 -16.62 -24.09
CA ARG A 5 -25.21 -15.97 -22.83
C ARG A 5 -23.69 -15.83 -22.78
N SER A 6 -23.22 -14.66 -23.19
CA SER A 6 -21.86 -14.21 -23.00
C SER A 6 -21.66 -13.93 -21.51
N ALA A 7 -20.97 -14.83 -20.81
CA ALA A 7 -20.60 -14.63 -19.42
C ALA A 7 -19.60 -13.46 -19.31
N PRO A 8 -19.73 -12.57 -18.30
CA PRO A 8 -18.76 -11.51 -18.10
C PRO A 8 -17.43 -12.12 -17.66
N ARG A 9 -16.39 -11.98 -18.49
CA ARG A 9 -15.00 -12.25 -18.12
C ARG A 9 -14.56 -11.23 -17.06
N SER A 10 -14.91 -11.48 -15.80
CA SER A 10 -14.34 -10.78 -14.65
C SER A 10 -12.93 -11.33 -14.36
N GLY A 11 -12.02 -11.13 -15.30
CA GLY A 11 -10.60 -11.14 -15.02
C GLY A 11 -10.18 -9.69 -14.97
N ALA A 12 -9.97 -9.13 -13.78
CA ALA A 12 -9.26 -7.87 -13.68
C ALA A 12 -7.87 -8.11 -14.24
N GLU A 13 -7.65 -7.76 -15.51
CA GLU A 13 -6.33 -7.75 -16.11
C GLU A 13 -5.47 -6.86 -15.23
N LEU A 14 -4.51 -7.47 -14.54
CA LEU A 14 -3.51 -6.72 -13.81
C LEU A 14 -2.91 -5.70 -14.81
N PRO A 15 -2.68 -4.45 -14.40
CA PRO A 15 -2.04 -3.48 -15.27
C PRO A 15 -0.77 -4.12 -15.86
N GLN A 16 -0.52 -3.89 -17.15
CA GLN A 16 0.54 -4.55 -17.93
C GLN A 16 1.95 -4.45 -17.33
N THR A 17 2.13 -3.68 -16.26
CA THR A 17 3.34 -3.45 -15.47
C THR A 17 3.53 -4.40 -14.28
N ALA A 18 2.49 -5.13 -13.86
CA ALA A 18 2.57 -5.99 -12.69
C ALA A 18 3.57 -7.16 -12.88
N PRO A 19 3.55 -7.92 -13.99
CA PRO A 19 4.50 -9.02 -14.19
C PRO A 19 5.97 -8.57 -14.19
N GLN A 20 6.28 -7.39 -14.74
CA GLN A 20 7.62 -6.83 -14.75
C GLN A 20 8.07 -6.42 -13.35
N LEU A 21 7.16 -5.84 -12.55
CA LEU A 21 7.45 -5.54 -11.15
C LEU A 21 7.69 -6.82 -10.34
N PHE A 22 6.91 -7.88 -10.57
CA PHE A 22 7.14 -9.20 -9.95
C PHE A 22 8.52 -9.76 -10.31
N ALA A 23 8.88 -9.73 -11.58
CA ALA A 23 10.18 -10.19 -12.05
C ALA A 23 11.33 -9.37 -11.44
N LEU A 24 11.20 -8.04 -11.40
CA LEU A 24 12.20 -7.16 -10.80
C LEU A 24 12.38 -7.42 -9.30
N ILE A 25 11.29 -7.55 -8.54
CA ILE A 25 11.35 -7.86 -7.10
C ILE A 25 11.98 -9.23 -6.87
N GLY A 26 11.58 -10.24 -7.64
CA GLY A 26 12.21 -11.56 -7.60
C GLY A 26 13.71 -11.50 -7.86
N HIS A 27 14.14 -10.71 -8.85
CA HIS A 27 15.56 -10.53 -9.17
C HIS A 27 16.33 -9.86 -8.03
N THR A 28 15.72 -8.93 -7.28
CA THR A 28 16.38 -8.30 -6.12
C THR A 28 16.73 -9.26 -4.98
N LEU A 29 16.08 -10.43 -4.92
CA LEU A 29 16.41 -11.47 -3.95
C LEU A 29 17.70 -12.22 -4.32
N GLN A 30 18.04 -12.24 -5.62
CA GLN A 30 19.20 -12.97 -6.15
C GLN A 30 20.38 -12.04 -6.44
N ASP A 31 20.11 -10.78 -6.80
CA ASP A 31 21.11 -9.78 -7.13
C ASP A 31 20.99 -8.51 -6.25
N PRO A 32 21.88 -8.32 -5.28
CA PRO A 32 21.95 -7.11 -4.45
C PRO A 32 22.23 -5.83 -5.24
N ALA A 33 22.88 -5.93 -6.41
CA ALA A 33 23.17 -4.79 -7.26
C ALA A 33 21.88 -4.22 -7.89
N THR A 34 20.90 -5.09 -8.19
CA THR A 34 19.55 -4.70 -8.60
C THR A 34 18.70 -4.20 -7.41
N ALA A 35 18.89 -4.76 -6.21
CA ALA A 35 18.14 -4.35 -5.02
C ALA A 35 18.38 -2.87 -4.64
N THR A 36 19.60 -2.37 -4.79
CA THR A 36 19.99 -1.01 -4.39
C THR A 36 19.21 0.09 -5.13
N PRO A 37 19.19 0.15 -6.47
CA PRO A 37 18.42 1.15 -7.21
C PRO A 37 16.90 0.96 -7.01
N LEU A 38 16.43 -0.30 -6.88
CA LEU A 38 15.03 -0.60 -6.68
C LEU A 38 14.52 -0.19 -5.29
N ARG A 39 15.35 -0.24 -4.25
CA ARG A 39 15.04 0.29 -2.91
C ARG A 39 15.18 1.81 -2.83
N GLY A 40 16.13 2.39 -3.57
CA GLY A 40 16.47 3.82 -3.44
C GLY A 40 15.60 4.79 -4.24
N ARG A 41 15.13 4.41 -5.45
CA ARG A 41 14.53 5.39 -6.39
C ARG A 41 13.03 5.21 -6.60
N VAL A 42 12.57 3.96 -6.69
CA VAL A 42 11.18 3.64 -7.00
C VAL A 42 10.25 3.86 -5.79
N PRO A 43 10.59 3.40 -4.57
CA PRO A 43 9.67 3.47 -3.43
C PRO A 43 9.52 4.91 -2.93
N ALA A 44 10.57 5.73 -3.00
CA ALA A 44 10.53 7.10 -2.48
C ALA A 44 9.57 8.00 -3.27
N ARG A 45 9.62 7.95 -4.62
CA ARG A 45 8.67 8.70 -5.47
C ARG A 45 7.26 8.14 -5.34
N GLN A 46 7.11 6.82 -5.34
CA GLN A 46 5.81 6.18 -5.23
C GLN A 46 5.14 6.52 -3.89
N ALA A 47 5.87 6.38 -2.78
CA ALA A 47 5.39 6.75 -1.45
C ALA A 47 5.05 8.24 -1.35
N GLN A 48 5.79 9.13 -2.01
CA GLN A 48 5.44 10.55 -2.04
C GLN A 48 4.11 10.80 -2.77
N ASN A 49 3.90 10.16 -3.92
CA ASN A 49 2.67 10.27 -4.68
C ASN A 49 1.48 9.67 -3.93
N ASP A 50 1.67 8.49 -3.32
CA ASP A 50 0.61 7.81 -2.57
C ASP A 50 0.24 8.58 -1.30
N ARG A 51 1.24 9.17 -0.62
CA ARG A 51 0.99 10.07 0.51
C ARG A 51 0.14 11.27 0.10
N ALA A 52 0.47 11.93 -1.02
CA ALA A 52 -0.31 13.07 -1.50
C ALA A 52 -1.77 12.67 -1.76
N ARG A 53 -1.98 11.53 -2.44
CA ARG A 53 -3.33 10.99 -2.71
C ARG A 53 -4.10 10.66 -1.43
N LEU A 54 -3.44 10.09 -0.42
CA LEU A 54 -4.07 9.85 0.87
C LEU A 54 -4.45 11.15 1.56
N THR A 55 -3.53 12.13 1.61
CA THR A 55 -3.82 13.44 2.21
C THR A 55 -5.01 14.11 1.51
N ASP A 56 -5.07 14.10 0.19
CA ASP A 56 -6.16 14.68 -0.59
C ASP A 56 -7.50 13.97 -0.34
N ALA A 57 -7.47 12.64 -0.27
CA ALA A 57 -8.66 11.83 0.02
C ALA A 57 -9.23 12.12 1.42
N PHE A 58 -8.36 12.30 2.42
CA PHE A 58 -8.78 12.62 3.78
C PHE A 58 -9.14 14.10 3.97
N ALA A 59 -8.57 15.01 3.17
CA ALA A 59 -8.94 16.43 3.21
C ALA A 59 -10.40 16.68 2.81
N SER A 60 -10.98 15.79 2.01
CA SER A 60 -12.38 15.86 1.55
C SER A 60 -13.37 15.10 2.44
N ALA A 61 -12.87 14.45 3.51
CA ALA A 61 -13.67 13.58 4.36
C ALA A 61 -13.99 14.25 5.71
N PRO A 62 -15.12 13.92 6.37
CA PRO A 62 -15.49 14.45 7.68
C PRO A 62 -14.69 13.78 8.83
N VAL A 63 -13.40 13.58 8.60
CA VAL A 63 -12.44 12.99 9.55
C VAL A 63 -11.29 13.96 9.79
N PRO A 64 -10.59 13.85 10.93
CA PRO A 64 -9.43 14.69 11.21
C PRO A 64 -8.40 14.61 10.08
N ALA A 65 -7.82 15.75 9.72
CA ALA A 65 -6.75 15.81 8.73
C ALA A 65 -5.63 14.84 9.13
N LEU A 66 -5.20 14.03 8.17
CA LEU A 66 -4.21 12.99 8.37
C LEU A 66 -2.83 13.64 8.57
N SER A 67 -2.14 13.34 9.67
CA SER A 67 -0.77 13.80 9.83
C SER A 67 0.16 13.07 8.86
N ARG A 68 1.31 13.65 8.53
CA ARG A 68 2.32 12.98 7.69
C ARG A 68 2.72 11.61 8.26
N HIS A 69 2.88 11.51 9.58
CA HIS A 69 3.26 10.27 10.24
C HIS A 69 2.19 9.20 10.09
N ASP A 70 0.92 9.57 10.28
CA ASP A 70 -0.20 8.65 10.14
C ASP A 70 -0.37 8.20 8.69
N ALA A 71 -0.13 9.09 7.72
CA ALA A 71 -0.12 8.75 6.31
C ALA A 71 0.98 7.74 5.96
N ASP A 72 2.19 7.94 6.49
CA ASP A 72 3.30 6.99 6.28
C ASP A 72 2.99 5.61 6.88
N GLN A 73 2.43 5.57 8.10
CA GLN A 73 2.00 4.33 8.72
C GLN A 73 0.89 3.61 7.93
N LEU A 74 -0.12 4.34 7.45
CA LEU A 74 -1.18 3.77 6.62
C LEU A 74 -0.63 3.19 5.31
N LEU A 75 0.35 3.84 4.69
CA LEU A 75 1.02 3.32 3.50
C LEU A 75 1.76 2.02 3.81
N ASP A 76 2.57 1.98 4.87
CA ASP A 76 3.29 0.76 5.27
C ASP A 76 2.35 -0.42 5.51
N LEU A 77 1.21 -0.15 6.15
CA LEU A 77 0.17 -1.16 6.43
C LEU A 77 -0.58 -1.61 5.19
N ALA A 78 -0.75 -0.74 4.19
CA ALA A 78 -1.39 -1.08 2.93
C ALA A 78 -0.47 -1.89 2.01
N VAL A 79 0.81 -1.50 1.95
CA VAL A 79 1.84 -2.09 1.08
C VAL A 79 2.05 -3.57 1.43
N GLY A 80 2.19 -3.91 2.71
CA GLY A 80 2.45 -5.29 3.15
C GLY A 80 1.47 -6.32 2.56
N PRO A 81 0.16 -6.19 2.81
CA PRO A 81 -0.86 -7.09 2.26
C PRO A 81 -0.92 -7.13 0.73
N VAL A 82 -0.71 -5.97 0.07
CA VAL A 82 -0.69 -5.84 -1.40
C VAL A 82 0.44 -6.67 -2.01
N PHE A 83 1.61 -6.71 -1.39
CA PHE A 83 2.72 -7.54 -1.83
C PHE A 83 2.58 -8.99 -1.35
N TYR A 84 2.18 -9.22 -0.10
CA TYR A 84 2.06 -10.57 0.48
C TYR A 84 1.10 -11.47 -0.30
N ARG A 85 -0.06 -10.94 -0.71
CA ARG A 85 -1.08 -11.74 -1.38
C ARG A 85 -0.55 -12.42 -2.66
N PRO A 86 -0.03 -11.71 -3.66
CA PRO A 86 0.50 -12.35 -4.86
C PRO A 86 1.86 -13.05 -4.63
N PHE A 87 2.78 -12.48 -3.84
CA PHE A 87 4.12 -13.07 -3.68
C PHE A 87 4.17 -14.29 -2.76
N THR A 88 3.30 -14.36 -1.76
CA THR A 88 3.32 -15.41 -0.74
C THR A 88 2.16 -16.39 -0.91
N THR A 89 0.96 -15.91 -1.24
CA THR A 89 -0.22 -16.79 -1.35
C THR A 89 -0.58 -17.17 -2.78
N GLY A 90 0.03 -16.52 -3.78
CA GLY A 90 -0.31 -16.70 -5.20
C GLY A 90 -1.72 -16.22 -5.58
N GLN A 91 -2.46 -15.61 -4.64
CA GLN A 91 -3.81 -15.13 -4.88
C GLN A 91 -3.78 -13.81 -5.68
N PRO A 92 -4.73 -13.59 -6.60
CA PRO A 92 -4.80 -12.35 -7.36
C PRO A 92 -5.19 -11.17 -6.46
N MET A 93 -4.76 -9.98 -6.87
CA MET A 93 -5.28 -8.72 -6.32
C MET A 93 -6.57 -8.34 -7.06
N ASP A 94 -7.70 -8.80 -6.54
CA ASP A 94 -9.00 -8.47 -7.09
C ASP A 94 -9.63 -7.22 -6.42
N PRO A 95 -10.63 -6.57 -7.05
CA PRO A 95 -11.26 -5.37 -6.48
C PRO A 95 -11.92 -5.58 -5.12
N ARG A 96 -12.36 -6.82 -4.79
CA ARG A 96 -12.97 -7.13 -3.50
C ARG A 96 -11.92 -7.14 -2.40
N PHE A 97 -10.74 -7.70 -2.67
CA PHE A 97 -9.59 -7.62 -1.77
C PHE A 97 -9.20 -6.17 -1.50
N VAL A 98 -9.03 -5.36 -2.55
CA VAL A 98 -8.68 -3.94 -2.40
C VAL A 98 -9.70 -3.21 -1.52
N ARG A 99 -11.00 -3.40 -1.77
CA ARG A 99 -12.06 -2.81 -0.95
C ARG A 99 -12.00 -3.24 0.52
N HIS A 100 -11.79 -4.53 0.79
CA HIS A 100 -11.69 -5.03 2.17
C HIS A 100 -10.46 -4.48 2.88
N LEU A 101 -9.33 -4.40 2.18
CA LEU A 101 -8.11 -3.80 2.73
C LEU A 101 -8.33 -2.33 3.06
N THR A 102 -8.91 -1.56 2.13
CA THR A 102 -9.23 -0.14 2.37
C THR A 102 -10.19 0.04 3.54
N ALA A 103 -11.25 -0.77 3.64
CA ALA A 103 -12.19 -0.71 4.76
C ALA A 103 -11.49 -1.04 6.10
N ALA A 104 -10.67 -2.09 6.14
CA ALA A 104 -9.93 -2.47 7.34
C ALA A 104 -8.94 -1.38 7.79
N LEU A 105 -8.34 -0.64 6.85
CA LEU A 105 -7.46 0.49 7.17
C LEU A 105 -8.24 1.72 7.66
N ALA A 106 -9.46 1.95 7.12
CA ALA A 106 -10.32 3.06 7.52
C ALA A 106 -10.94 2.85 8.91
N ASP A 107 -11.30 1.61 9.26
CA ASP A 107 -11.89 1.25 10.56
C ASP A 107 -10.83 1.14 11.68
N ARG A 108 -9.55 1.36 11.35
CA ARG A 108 -8.47 1.21 12.31
C ARG A 108 -8.60 2.28 13.40
N PRO A 109 -8.57 1.91 14.70
CA PRO A 109 -8.45 2.89 15.76
C PRO A 109 -7.13 3.65 15.57
N ALA A 110 -7.18 4.99 15.66
CA ALA A 110 -5.97 5.81 15.68
C ALA A 110 -5.02 5.22 16.70
N SER A 111 -3.80 4.85 16.27
CA SER A 111 -2.80 4.36 17.21
C SER A 111 -2.68 5.42 18.30
N PRO A 112 -2.72 5.03 19.59
CA PRO A 112 -2.50 6.00 20.66
C PRO A 112 -1.18 6.68 20.33
N ARG A 113 -1.22 8.01 20.15
CA ARG A 113 0.00 8.81 20.07
C ARG A 113 0.85 8.32 21.23
N ALA A 114 2.10 7.98 20.94
CA ALA A 114 3.10 7.82 21.98
C ALA A 114 3.30 9.21 22.61
N ASP A 115 2.31 9.66 23.38
CA ASP A 115 2.32 10.90 24.11
C ASP A 115 3.39 10.78 25.18
N ALA A 116 4.28 11.76 25.15
CA ALA A 116 5.09 12.22 26.26
C ALA A 116 5.89 11.13 26.99
N ARG A 117 7.04 10.73 26.43
CA ARG A 117 8.19 10.56 27.32
C ARG A 117 8.61 11.96 27.76
N PRO A 118 8.46 12.34 29.05
CA PRO A 118 9.05 13.58 29.52
C PRO A 118 10.56 13.44 29.33
N VAL A 119 11.13 14.34 28.54
CA VAL A 119 12.58 14.49 28.46
C VAL A 119 13.01 14.91 29.86
N ALA A 120 13.51 13.96 30.64
CA ALA A 120 14.18 14.27 31.89
C ALA A 120 15.34 15.21 31.56
N ARG A 121 15.20 16.48 31.95
CA ARG A 121 16.31 17.43 31.90
C ARG A 121 17.42 16.89 32.79
N PRO A 122 18.66 16.75 32.31
CA PRO A 122 19.77 16.45 33.20
C PRO A 122 19.93 17.63 34.17
N SER A 123 19.83 17.34 35.45
CA SER A 123 20.21 18.27 36.52
C SER A 123 21.71 18.14 36.75
N HIS A 124 22.40 19.28 36.57
CA HIS A 124 23.78 19.59 36.95
C HIS A 124 24.92 18.93 36.18
#